data_AF-A0A7C5TVA5-F1
#
_entry.id   AF-A0A7C5TVA5-F1
#
_cell.length_a   1.000
_cell.length_b   1.000
_cell.length_c   1.000
_cell.angle_alpha   90.00
_cell.angle_beta   90.00
_cell.angle_gamma   90.00
#
_symmetry.space_group_name_H-M   'P 1'
#
loop_
_entity.id
_entity.type
_entity.pdbx_description
1 polymer ?
#
loop_
_entity_poly.entity_id
_entity_poly.type
_entity_poly.pdbx_seq_one_letter_code
_entity_poly.pdbx_strand_id
1 'polypeptide(L)'
;TPEALRLRGTVAVANSRLVYERFGEIFHGEAFAAARGRGARVQRPLWASTSTKNPAYPDTKYVTELIGPETVNTIPLATLEAFRDHGRVERTLDTDFDGARAVLDALPGLGIDLDAVTEQLQADGVTAFADAFDALLGALESRRRELGGA
;
A
#
# COMPACT_ATOMS: atom_id res chain seq x y z
N THR A 1 0.99 24.87 6.12
CA THR A 1 1.19 25.87 5.05
C THR A 1 0.35 25.48 3.84
N PRO A 2 0.06 26.40 2.89
CA PRO A 2 -0.60 26.03 1.62
C PRO A 2 0.12 24.90 0.89
N GLU A 3 1.46 24.90 0.93
CA GLU A 3 2.30 23.85 0.40
C GLU A 3 2.03 22.48 1.02
N ALA A 4 2.00 22.38 2.36
CA ALA A 4 1.67 21.14 3.06
C ALA A 4 0.26 20.63 2.75
N LEU A 5 -0.70 21.54 2.54
CA LEU A 5 -2.08 21.15 2.19
C LEU A 5 -2.15 20.52 0.79
N ARG A 6 -1.32 20.97 -0.17
CA ARG A 6 -1.28 20.40 -1.52
C ARG A 6 -0.73 18.97 -1.56
N LEU A 7 0.09 18.57 -0.59
CA LEU A 7 0.65 17.20 -0.52
C LEU A 7 -0.31 16.19 0.14
N ARG A 8 -1.46 16.64 0.65
CA ARG A 8 -2.42 15.71 1.25
C ARG A 8 -2.97 14.74 0.21
N GLY A 9 -2.91 13.46 0.54
CA GLY A 9 -3.41 12.39 -0.33
C GLY A 9 -2.49 12.05 -1.52
N THR A 10 -1.28 12.62 -1.60
CA THR A 10 -0.33 12.32 -2.69
C THR A 10 0.80 11.38 -2.25
N VAL A 11 1.27 11.52 -1.01
CA VAL A 11 2.47 10.83 -0.49
C VAL A 11 2.41 9.31 -0.62
N ALA A 12 1.30 8.68 -0.24
CA ALA A 12 1.17 7.22 -0.32
C ALA A 12 1.34 6.70 -1.76
N VAL A 13 0.74 7.41 -2.72
CA VAL A 13 0.80 7.04 -4.14
C VAL A 13 2.19 7.31 -4.70
N ALA A 14 2.78 8.48 -4.39
CA ALA A 14 4.15 8.80 -4.76
C ALA A 14 5.15 7.75 -4.25
N ASN A 15 5.03 7.35 -2.98
CA ASN A 15 5.83 6.29 -2.38
C ASN A 15 5.65 4.95 -3.15
N SER A 16 4.42 4.54 -3.42
CA SER A 16 4.16 3.31 -4.19
C SER A 16 4.73 3.33 -5.60
N ARG A 17 4.75 4.50 -6.27
CA ARG A 17 5.39 4.65 -7.59
C ARG A 17 6.90 4.44 -7.52
N LEU A 18 7.59 5.01 -6.53
CA LEU A 18 9.03 4.80 -6.38
C LEU A 18 9.36 3.37 -5.93
N VAL A 19 8.50 2.73 -5.13
CA VAL A 19 8.61 1.29 -4.86
C VAL A 19 8.50 0.48 -6.15
N TYR A 20 7.62 0.87 -7.08
CA TYR A 20 7.48 0.22 -8.38
C TYR A 20 8.70 0.45 -9.30
N GLU A 21 9.23 1.67 -9.34
CA GLU A 21 10.51 1.98 -10.03
C GLU A 21 11.63 1.07 -9.49
N ARG A 22 11.76 0.99 -8.16
CA ARG A 22 12.76 0.15 -7.50
C ARG A 22 12.56 -1.35 -7.75
N PHE A 23 11.30 -1.81 -7.84
CA PHE A 23 10.98 -3.17 -8.28
C PHE A 23 11.54 -3.45 -9.68
N GLY A 24 11.38 -2.52 -10.62
CA GLY A 24 11.95 -2.59 -11.96
C GLY A 24 13.48 -2.72 -11.93
N GLU A 25 14.15 -1.86 -11.17
CA GLU A 25 15.60 -1.89 -11.00
C GLU A 25 16.11 -3.23 -10.45
N ILE A 26 15.41 -3.79 -9.44
CA ILE A 26 15.81 -5.04 -8.79
C ILE A 26 15.57 -6.24 -9.71
N PHE A 27 14.33 -6.43 -10.16
CA PHE A 27 13.89 -7.68 -10.79
C PHE A 27 14.04 -7.70 -12.31
N HIS A 28 14.08 -6.52 -12.94
CA HIS A 28 14.34 -6.38 -14.38
C HIS A 28 15.77 -5.89 -14.68
N GLY A 29 16.51 -5.44 -13.68
CA GLY A 29 17.93 -5.12 -13.79
C GLY A 29 18.86 -6.32 -13.91
N GLU A 30 20.15 -6.01 -14.04
CA GLU A 30 21.22 -6.97 -14.30
C GLU A 30 21.38 -7.99 -13.16
N ALA A 31 21.25 -7.55 -11.91
CA ALA A 31 21.42 -8.39 -10.72
C ALA A 31 20.50 -9.62 -10.71
N PHE A 32 19.28 -9.50 -11.26
CA PHE A 32 18.32 -10.61 -11.32
C PHE A 32 18.27 -11.33 -12.68
N ALA A 33 18.99 -10.83 -13.69
CA ALA A 33 18.90 -11.35 -15.06
C ALA A 33 19.26 -12.84 -15.16
N ALA A 34 20.29 -13.30 -14.46
CA ALA A 34 20.70 -14.71 -14.45
C ALA A 34 19.66 -15.63 -13.79
N ALA A 35 18.98 -15.17 -12.74
CA ALA A 35 17.89 -15.92 -12.11
C ALA A 35 16.68 -16.01 -13.06
N ARG A 36 16.29 -14.88 -13.67
CA ARG A 36 15.21 -14.81 -14.64
C ARG A 36 15.46 -15.71 -15.87
N GLY A 37 16.70 -15.74 -16.38
CA GLY A 37 17.10 -16.62 -17.48
C GLY A 37 16.98 -18.13 -17.15
N ARG A 38 16.96 -18.49 -15.86
CA ARG A 38 16.72 -19.85 -15.37
C ARG A 38 15.26 -20.12 -15.01
N GLY A 39 14.34 -19.20 -15.32
CA GLY A 39 12.91 -19.34 -15.06
C GLY A 39 12.46 -18.88 -13.67
N ALA A 40 13.31 -18.19 -12.90
CA ALA A 40 12.87 -17.58 -11.64
C ALA A 40 11.80 -16.51 -11.89
N ARG A 41 10.78 -16.48 -11.04
CA ARG A 41 9.71 -15.47 -11.07
C ARG A 41 10.09 -14.28 -10.21
N VAL A 42 9.66 -13.09 -10.63
CA VAL A 42 9.82 -11.86 -9.85
C VAL A 42 8.89 -11.86 -8.64
N GLN A 43 9.28 -11.16 -7.56
CA GLN A 43 8.38 -10.89 -6.46
C GLN A 43 7.55 -9.64 -6.80
N ARG A 44 6.29 -9.84 -7.15
CA ARG A 44 5.37 -8.78 -7.56
C ARG A 44 5.06 -7.85 -6.38
N PRO A 45 5.11 -6.51 -6.55
CA PRO A 45 4.59 -5.58 -5.57
C PRO A 45 3.09 -5.84 -5.34
N LEU A 46 2.69 -5.83 -4.08
CA LEU A 46 1.30 -5.98 -3.66
C LEU A 46 0.87 -4.73 -2.89
N TRP A 47 -0.16 -4.05 -3.39
CA TRP A 47 -0.77 -2.90 -2.73
C TRP A 47 -1.85 -3.36 -1.76
N ALA A 48 -1.66 -3.07 -0.48
CA ALA A 48 -2.60 -3.38 0.60
C ALA A 48 -3.15 -2.10 1.24
N SER A 49 -4.23 -2.22 2.02
CA SER A 49 -4.91 -1.08 2.65
C SER A 49 -5.38 -0.02 1.65
N THR A 50 -5.87 -0.45 0.48
CA THR A 50 -6.23 0.41 -0.65
C THR A 50 -7.66 0.94 -0.62
N SER A 51 -8.35 0.83 0.52
CA SER A 51 -9.59 1.59 0.75
C SER A 51 -9.28 3.05 1.04
N THR A 52 -10.00 3.95 0.39
CA THR A 52 -9.94 5.37 0.70
C THR A 52 -10.54 5.66 2.07
N LYS A 53 -9.76 6.29 2.95
CA LYS A 53 -10.15 6.59 4.34
C LYS A 53 -10.66 8.03 4.53
N ASN A 54 -10.39 8.91 3.56
CA ASN A 54 -10.83 10.30 3.60
C ASN A 54 -11.97 10.49 2.60
N PRO A 55 -13.20 10.86 3.04
CA PRO A 55 -14.35 11.04 2.15
C PRO A 55 -14.18 12.16 1.12
N ALA A 56 -13.19 13.06 1.30
CA ALA A 56 -12.87 14.09 0.31
C ALA A 56 -12.13 13.54 -0.93
N TYR A 57 -11.69 12.27 -0.91
CA TYR A 57 -11.03 11.62 -2.04
C TYR A 57 -11.98 10.60 -2.70
N PRO A 58 -11.80 10.31 -4.00
CA PRO A 58 -12.52 9.21 -4.63
C PRO A 58 -12.33 7.91 -3.85
N ASP A 59 -13.40 7.17 -3.62
CA ASP A 59 -13.41 5.87 -2.94
C ASP A 59 -12.61 4.79 -3.71
N THR A 60 -12.37 5.02 -5.00
CA THR A 60 -11.53 4.21 -5.90
C THR A 60 -10.07 4.69 -6.02
N LYS A 61 -9.69 5.79 -5.35
CA LYS A 61 -8.40 6.49 -5.53
C LYS A 61 -7.19 5.56 -5.65
N TYR A 62 -6.95 4.73 -4.63
CA TYR A 62 -5.74 3.90 -4.60
C TYR A 62 -5.77 2.74 -5.58
N VAL A 63 -6.95 2.24 -5.95
CA VAL A 63 -7.04 1.23 -7.01
C VAL A 63 -6.71 1.86 -8.35
N THR A 64 -7.32 3.00 -8.66
CA THR A 64 -7.14 3.73 -9.92
C THR A 64 -5.70 4.23 -10.09
N GLU A 65 -5.08 4.78 -9.05
CA GLU A 65 -3.76 5.42 -9.17
C GLU A 65 -2.58 4.42 -9.16
N LEU A 66 -2.80 3.17 -8.78
CA LEU A 66 -1.74 2.15 -8.62
C LEU A 66 -1.80 1.00 -9.65
N ILE A 67 -2.41 1.24 -10.80
CA ILE A 67 -2.51 0.23 -11.87
C ILE A 67 -1.21 0.22 -12.67
N GLY A 68 -0.53 -0.93 -12.68
CA GLY A 68 0.68 -1.16 -13.48
C GLY A 68 1.00 -2.66 -13.62
N PRO A 69 1.80 -3.04 -14.63
CA PRO A 69 2.10 -4.44 -14.90
C PRO A 69 2.84 -5.08 -13.74
N GLU A 70 2.66 -6.40 -13.58
CA GLU A 70 3.34 -7.22 -12.57
C GLU A 70 3.07 -6.79 -11.12
N THR A 71 1.94 -6.14 -10.86
CA THR A 71 1.49 -5.80 -9.49
C THR A 71 0.24 -6.57 -9.10
N VAL A 72 -0.05 -6.62 -7.80
CA VAL A 72 -1.31 -7.11 -7.22
C VAL A 72 -1.90 -5.99 -6.38
N ASN A 73 -3.22 -5.88 -6.33
CA ASN A 73 -3.90 -5.05 -5.34
C ASN A 73 -4.86 -5.95 -4.54
N THR A 74 -4.72 -5.96 -3.21
CA THR A 74 -5.68 -6.63 -2.33
C THR A 74 -6.74 -5.64 -1.88
N ILE A 75 -7.95 -5.82 -2.39
CA ILE A 75 -9.01 -4.81 -2.34
C ILE A 75 -10.15 -5.34 -1.48
N PRO A 76 -10.62 -4.60 -0.46
CA PRO A 76 -11.83 -4.95 0.28
C PRO A 76 -13.07 -4.93 -0.62
N LEU A 77 -14.08 -5.75 -0.33
CA LEU A 77 -15.25 -5.92 -1.19
C LEU A 77 -15.93 -4.59 -1.57
N ALA A 78 -16.13 -3.68 -0.60
CA ALA A 78 -16.75 -2.38 -0.87
C ALA A 78 -15.95 -1.52 -1.87
N THR A 79 -14.62 -1.52 -1.77
CA THR A 79 -13.76 -0.80 -2.72
C THR A 79 -13.77 -1.48 -4.09
N LEU A 80 -13.86 -2.81 -4.15
CA LEU A 80 -14.01 -3.54 -5.41
C LEU A 80 -15.36 -3.24 -6.08
N GLU A 81 -16.44 -3.16 -5.31
CA GLU A 81 -17.78 -2.79 -5.80
C GLU A 81 -17.79 -1.37 -6.36
N ALA A 82 -17.23 -0.40 -5.63
CA ALA A 82 -17.07 0.97 -6.11
C ALA A 82 -16.24 1.03 -7.41
N PHE A 83 -15.12 0.30 -7.46
CA PHE A 83 -14.29 0.24 -8.67
C PHE A 83 -15.01 -0.42 -9.86
N ARG A 84 -15.88 -1.40 -9.62
CA ARG A 84 -16.71 -2.01 -10.67
C ARG A 84 -17.79 -1.08 -11.19
N ASP A 85 -18.35 -0.23 -10.33
CA ASP A 85 -19.41 0.72 -10.69
C ASP A 85 -18.86 1.89 -11.51
N HIS A 86 -17.79 2.54 -11.01
CA HIS A 86 -17.30 3.80 -11.58
C HIS A 86 -15.76 3.93 -11.58
N GLY A 87 -15.03 2.83 -11.47
CA GLY A 87 -13.58 2.82 -11.58
C GLY A 87 -13.09 3.09 -13.01
N ARG A 88 -11.84 3.54 -13.12
CA ARG A 88 -11.15 3.76 -14.39
C ARG A 88 -9.95 2.83 -14.50
N VAL A 89 -9.86 2.09 -15.60
CA VAL A 89 -8.72 1.21 -15.89
C VAL A 89 -7.77 1.95 -16.83
N GLU A 90 -6.62 2.35 -16.32
CA GLU A 90 -5.55 2.99 -17.06
C GLU A 90 -4.21 2.65 -16.42
N ARG A 91 -3.13 2.57 -17.19
CA ARG A 91 -1.79 2.40 -16.63
C ARG A 91 -1.35 3.72 -16.01
N THR A 92 -1.32 3.80 -14.69
CA THR A 92 -1.07 5.03 -13.92
C THR A 92 0.15 4.97 -13.01
N LEU A 93 0.62 3.76 -12.71
CA LEU A 93 1.64 3.52 -11.70
C LEU A 93 3.03 4.01 -12.12
N ASP A 94 3.31 4.05 -13.42
CA ASP A 94 4.61 4.40 -13.99
C ASP A 94 4.55 5.55 -14.99
N THR A 95 3.53 6.41 -14.86
CA THR A 95 3.36 7.56 -15.76
C THR A 95 4.24 8.75 -15.38
N ASP A 96 4.71 8.83 -14.13
CA ASP A 96 5.46 9.99 -13.62
C ASP A 96 6.23 9.63 -12.32
N PHE A 97 7.48 9.20 -12.48
CA PHE A 97 8.39 8.92 -11.36
C PHE A 97 9.05 10.20 -10.82
N ASP A 98 9.38 11.15 -11.70
CA ASP A 98 10.01 12.41 -11.29
C ASP A 98 9.09 13.25 -10.39
N GLY A 99 7.80 13.35 -10.74
CA GLY A 99 6.81 14.00 -9.90
C GLY A 99 6.57 13.26 -8.59
N ALA A 100 6.63 11.92 -8.59
CA ALA A 100 6.57 11.13 -7.36
C ALA A 100 7.77 11.43 -6.44
N ARG A 101 8.99 11.50 -7.00
CA ARG A 101 10.20 11.86 -6.26
C ARG A 101 10.12 13.27 -5.70
N ALA A 102 9.69 14.24 -6.50
CA ALA A 102 9.49 15.62 -6.05
C ALA A 102 8.49 15.75 -4.88
N VAL A 103 7.43 14.93 -4.85
CA VAL A 103 6.49 14.88 -3.71
C VAL A 103 7.19 14.42 -2.43
N LEU A 104 8.04 13.38 -2.50
CA LEU A 104 8.74 12.87 -1.33
C LEU A 104 9.87 13.82 -0.88
N ASP A 105 10.61 14.39 -1.83
CA ASP A 105 11.71 15.33 -1.58
C ASP A 105 11.24 16.65 -0.94
N ALA A 106 9.96 17.01 -1.10
CA ALA A 106 9.36 18.18 -0.46
C ALA A 106 9.07 17.97 1.04
N LEU A 107 8.97 16.72 1.52
CA LEU A 107 8.56 16.40 2.90
C LEU A 107 9.52 16.95 3.97
N PRO A 108 10.86 16.83 3.84
CA PRO A 108 11.79 17.38 4.83
C PRO A 108 11.67 18.89 4.98
N GLY A 109 11.40 19.62 3.89
CA GLY A 109 11.16 21.07 3.91
C GLY A 109 9.91 21.48 4.71
N LEU A 110 9.00 20.53 4.95
CA LEU A 110 7.81 20.70 5.78
C LEU A 110 7.98 20.14 7.20
N GLY A 111 9.19 19.67 7.55
CA GLY A 111 9.47 19.01 8.82
C GLY A 111 8.89 17.61 8.94
N ILE A 112 8.62 16.94 7.82
CA ILE A 112 8.11 15.56 7.78
C ILE A 112 9.27 14.63 7.41
N ASP A 113 9.63 13.75 8.34
CA ASP A 113 10.58 12.67 8.12
C ASP A 113 9.79 11.40 7.74
N LEU A 114 9.92 10.98 6.47
CA LEU A 114 9.19 9.81 5.97
C LEU A 114 9.71 8.50 6.57
N ASP A 115 11.01 8.40 6.86
CA ASP A 115 11.60 7.20 7.45
C ASP A 115 11.03 7.01 8.85
N ALA A 116 11.05 8.05 9.68
CA ALA A 116 10.44 8.02 11.02
C ALA A 116 8.93 7.70 10.98
N VAL A 117 8.20 8.26 10.01
CA VAL A 117 6.77 7.94 9.82
C VAL A 117 6.57 6.46 9.47
N THR A 118 7.37 5.92 8.55
CA THR A 118 7.24 4.51 8.15
C THR A 118 7.66 3.54 9.24
N GLU A 119 8.67 3.88 10.05
CA GLU A 119 9.07 3.10 11.23
C GLU A 119 7.94 3.05 12.26
N GLN A 120 7.31 4.20 12.55
CA GLN A 120 6.16 4.25 13.44
C GLN A 120 4.98 3.44 12.89
N LEU A 121 4.65 3.59 11.60
CA LEU A 121 3.57 2.82 10.97
C LEU A 121 3.81 1.32 11.02
N GLN A 122 5.06 0.87 10.90
CA GLN A 122 5.43 -0.53 11.04
C GLN A 122 5.21 -1.02 12.47
N ALA A 123 5.69 -0.27 13.47
CA ALA A 123 5.52 -0.61 14.88
C ALA A 123 4.03 -0.69 15.27
N ASP A 124 3.25 0.33 14.91
CA ASP A 124 1.81 0.37 15.15
C ASP A 124 1.08 -0.77 14.46
N GLY A 125 1.50 -1.12 13.23
CA GLY A 125 0.95 -2.24 12.49
C GLY A 125 1.19 -3.58 13.17
N VAL A 126 2.40 -3.82 13.68
CA VAL A 126 2.74 -5.04 14.43
C VAL A 126 1.87 -5.14 15.69
N THR A 127 1.76 -4.06 16.46
CA THR A 127 0.91 -4.02 17.66
C THR A 127 -0.56 -4.30 17.31
N ALA A 128 -1.11 -3.64 16.29
CA ALA A 128 -2.50 -3.85 15.89
C ALA A 128 -2.79 -5.30 15.47
N PHE A 129 -1.82 -5.96 14.82
CA PHE A 129 -1.95 -7.39 14.46
C PHE A 129 -1.88 -8.29 15.68
N ALA A 130 -0.98 -8.02 16.64
CA ALA A 130 -0.88 -8.77 17.88
C ALA A 130 -2.18 -8.65 18.71
N ASP A 131 -2.68 -7.42 18.89
CA ASP A 131 -3.91 -7.16 19.63
C ASP A 131 -5.13 -7.85 18.98
N ALA A 132 -5.23 -7.82 17.65
CA ALA A 132 -6.29 -8.50 16.92
C ALA A 132 -6.21 -10.03 17.09
N PHE A 133 -5.00 -10.58 17.15
CA PHE A 133 -4.80 -12.01 17.37
C PHE A 133 -5.13 -12.43 18.80
N ASP A 134 -4.72 -11.66 19.81
CA ASP A 134 -5.07 -11.90 21.20
C ASP A 134 -6.59 -11.81 21.42
N ALA A 135 -7.26 -10.85 20.78
CA ALA A 135 -8.71 -10.75 20.78
C ALA A 135 -9.39 -11.98 20.16
N LEU A 136 -8.86 -12.51 19.05
CA LEU A 136 -9.34 -13.75 18.44
C LEU A 136 -9.19 -14.94 19.41
N LEU A 137 -8.02 -15.09 20.04
CA LEU A 137 -7.80 -16.16 21.02
C LEU A 137 -8.73 -16.04 22.23
N GLY A 138 -8.94 -14.84 22.74
CA GLY A 138 -9.89 -14.57 23.82
C GLY A 138 -11.33 -14.94 23.44
N ALA A 139 -11.75 -14.64 22.21
CA ALA A 139 -13.06 -15.02 21.70
C ALA A 139 -13.20 -16.55 21.59
N LEU A 140 -12.19 -17.25 21.06
CA LEU A 140 -12.18 -18.72 21.00
C LEU A 140 -12.27 -19.35 22.39
N GLU A 141 -11.54 -18.80 23.36
CA GLU A 141 -11.55 -19.28 24.74
C GLU A 141 -12.91 -19.05 25.43
N SER A 142 -13.59 -17.93 25.17
CA SER A 142 -14.97 -17.71 25.62
C SER A 142 -15.91 -18.77 25.05
N ARG A 143 -15.86 -19.00 23.74
CA ARG A 143 -16.73 -19.98 23.06
C ARG A 143 -16.44 -21.41 23.52
N ARG A 144 -15.18 -21.76 23.78
CA ARG A 144 -14.79 -23.06 24.35
C ARG A 144 -15.44 -23.28 25.72
N ARG A 145 -15.40 -22.27 26.60
CA ARG A 145 -16.04 -22.33 27.93
C ARG A 145 -17.55 -22.43 27.86
N GLU A 146 -18.19 -21.69 26.95
CA GLU A 146 -19.65 -21.74 26.74
C GLU A 146 -20.12 -23.12 26.23
N LEU A 147 -19.39 -23.72 25.29
CA LEU A 147 -19.76 -25.02 24.71
C LEU A 147 -19.38 -26.20 25.60
N GLY A 148 -18.32 -26.07 26.38
CA GLY A 148 -17.77 -27.14 27.22
C GLY A 148 -18.50 -27.37 28.54
N GLY A 149 -19.74 -26.89 28.71
CA GLY A 149 -20.49 -26.89 29.96
C GLY A 149 -20.30 -28.14 30.84
N ALA A 150 -19.37 -28.02 31.78
CA ALA A 150 -19.17 -28.78 33.01
C ALA A 150 -18.38 -27.88 33.98
#